data_AF-A0A8J6VZV7-F1
#
_entry.id   AF-A0A8J6VZV7-F1
#
_cell.length_a   1.000
_cell.length_b   1.000
_cell.length_c   1.000
_cell.angle_alpha   90.00
_cell.angle_beta   90.00
_cell.angle_gamma   90.00
#
_symmetry.space_group_name_H-M   'P 1'
#
loop_
_entity.id
_entity.type
_entity.pdbx_description
1 polymer ?
#
loop_
_entity_poly.entity_id
_entity_poly.type
_entity_poly.pdbx_seq_one_letter_code
_entity_poly.pdbx_strand_id
1 'polypeptide(L)'
;MVEYSRLKNSPSAVIRAKLPYPVIDTDVHTNDFTPALEDYIDKYGGAKLVDALRKAESSRLNSKTDGKDWYQQTPEERQYNRTLRSPWWARVTRNTLDLATYTLPELFYERQAEQGSDYSVLFPNNVLAPAGAGPEHRQALQRAVNHYHADIYRKYSDRLTPVAGIPMTTPQEAIEELEFAVKTLGLKVINIPGGVKRPIKAIADKYPPDQYPEIAKYASYIDFYGLDSEYDYDPFWAKVVELGVPVTTHYGSQGWTGRSSISNYMNNHIGHFADGSQAFAKALFFGGVTRRFPQLRIGMLEGGADWGAHVYIHLVDRFSKRNLQALQNYNPDLANANELFELFERFGGEITQGHSLSKEELKTTVLGSSFNRHSRSPVGSELEDFAAAGIETIEDIRDRWVNSFFFGSESDDRTIAAAFNDKANPLGVKINAIYSSDVGHWDVPDLTAPLAESWELVEEGVISEADFKAYVFENPYKFYTEANPDFFTGTAIESQVKPVASQAEDKSLVTA
;
A
#
# COMPACT_ATOMS: atom_id res chain seq x y z
N MET A 1 1.09 -7.35 35.40
CA MET A 1 1.83 -8.51 35.96
C MET A 1 3.29 -8.38 35.54
N VAL A 2 4.26 -8.65 36.41
CA VAL A 2 5.71 -8.32 36.20
C VAL A 2 6.52 -9.52 35.68
N GLU A 3 5.96 -10.73 35.70
CA GLU A 3 6.71 -11.98 35.47
C GLU A 3 7.28 -12.13 34.05
N TYR A 4 6.59 -11.61 33.04
CA TYR A 4 6.99 -11.76 31.63
C TYR A 4 7.57 -10.50 31.00
N SER A 5 7.66 -9.40 31.74
CA SER A 5 8.13 -8.13 31.17
C SER A 5 9.64 -8.17 30.90
N ARG A 6 10.03 -7.85 29.67
CA ARG A 6 11.42 -7.63 29.25
C ARG A 6 11.80 -6.15 29.17
N LEU A 7 10.93 -5.26 29.63
CA LEU A 7 11.08 -3.81 29.46
C LEU A 7 12.44 -3.27 29.94
N LYS A 8 12.97 -3.77 31.05
CA LYS A 8 14.28 -3.35 31.59
C LYS A 8 15.48 -3.71 30.72
N ASN A 9 15.34 -4.73 29.88
CA ASN A 9 16.39 -5.25 29.01
C ASN A 9 16.11 -4.99 27.53
N SER A 10 15.02 -4.27 27.20
CA SER A 10 14.68 -3.96 25.81
C SER A 10 15.56 -2.84 25.27
N PRO A 11 16.31 -3.04 24.18
CA PRO A 11 17.05 -1.96 23.53
C PRO A 11 16.11 -0.89 22.97
N SER A 12 14.95 -1.27 22.41
CA SER A 12 13.96 -0.31 21.93
C SER A 12 13.40 0.57 23.05
N ALA A 13 13.16 0.01 24.24
CA ALA A 13 12.71 0.79 25.40
C ALA A 13 13.78 1.78 25.88
N VAL A 14 15.06 1.43 25.78
CA VAL A 14 16.19 2.33 26.08
C VAL A 14 16.23 3.50 25.11
N ILE A 15 16.01 3.26 23.81
CA ILE A 15 15.92 4.34 22.82
C ILE A 15 14.69 5.20 23.10
N ARG A 16 13.51 4.59 23.26
CA ARG A 16 12.25 5.30 23.52
C ARG A 16 12.34 6.27 24.69
N ALA A 17 13.01 5.88 25.78
CA ALA A 17 13.19 6.70 26.97
C ALA A 17 14.01 7.99 26.74
N LYS A 18 14.76 8.09 25.63
CA LYS A 18 15.54 9.28 25.25
C LYS A 18 14.77 10.24 24.35
N LEU A 19 13.63 9.82 23.78
CA LEU A 19 12.89 10.60 22.79
C LEU A 19 11.89 11.56 23.47
N PRO A 20 11.88 12.86 23.14
CA PRO A 20 10.98 13.85 23.74
C PRO A 20 9.57 13.88 23.12
N TYR A 21 9.25 12.92 22.26
CA TYR A 21 8.00 12.78 21.53
C TYR A 21 7.55 11.31 21.55
N PRO A 22 6.25 11.02 21.38
CA PRO A 22 5.78 9.65 21.31
C PRO A 22 6.19 8.95 20.01
N VAL A 23 6.32 7.64 20.06
CA VAL A 23 6.53 6.74 18.92
C VAL A 23 5.19 6.10 18.56
N ILE A 24 4.76 6.30 17.32
CA ILE A 24 3.53 5.76 16.76
C ILE A 24 3.91 4.67 15.79
N ASP A 25 3.55 3.44 16.12
CA ASP A 25 3.72 2.29 15.25
C ASP A 25 2.50 2.12 14.36
N THR A 26 2.71 2.25 13.05
CA THR A 26 1.63 2.27 12.07
C THR A 26 1.28 0.90 11.52
N ASP A 27 2.05 -0.15 11.89
CA ASP A 27 1.84 -1.49 11.37
C ASP A 27 2.37 -2.57 12.33
N VAL A 28 1.46 -3.16 13.12
CA VAL A 28 1.72 -4.31 13.99
C VAL A 28 0.83 -5.47 13.61
N HIS A 29 1.41 -6.63 13.32
CA HIS A 29 0.66 -7.82 12.96
C HIS A 29 0.20 -8.62 14.19
N THR A 30 -1.07 -9.01 14.19
CA THR A 30 -1.64 -9.88 15.23
C THR A 30 -2.20 -11.17 14.65
N ASN A 31 -2.09 -12.26 15.40
CA ASN A 31 -2.61 -13.57 15.04
C ASN A 31 -3.95 -13.83 15.72
N ASP A 32 -4.90 -14.35 14.96
CA ASP A 32 -6.16 -14.79 15.53
C ASP A 32 -6.01 -16.15 16.20
N PHE A 33 -6.61 -16.31 17.38
CA PHE A 33 -6.83 -17.64 17.93
C PHE A 33 -8.05 -18.25 17.24
N THR A 34 -7.80 -19.07 16.20
CA THR A 34 -8.83 -19.59 15.28
C THR A 34 -10.09 -20.11 15.97
N PRO A 35 -10.04 -20.94 17.03
CA PRO A 35 -11.26 -21.42 17.68
C PRO A 35 -12.17 -20.29 18.19
N ALA A 36 -11.59 -19.24 18.80
CA ALA A 36 -12.38 -18.12 19.30
C ALA A 36 -12.95 -17.26 18.16
N LEU A 37 -12.21 -17.08 17.07
CA LEU A 37 -12.70 -16.38 15.89
C LEU A 37 -13.86 -17.15 15.23
N GLU A 38 -13.71 -18.46 15.05
CA GLU A 38 -14.75 -19.31 14.45
C GLU A 38 -16.02 -19.37 15.32
N ASP A 39 -15.89 -19.55 16.64
CA ASP A 39 -17.01 -19.51 17.58
C ASP A 39 -17.75 -18.15 17.52
N TYR A 40 -17.00 -17.06 17.37
CA TYR A 40 -17.57 -15.72 17.24
C TYR A 40 -18.35 -15.57 15.93
N ILE A 41 -17.79 -16.02 14.81
CA ILE A 41 -18.44 -15.97 13.49
C ILE A 41 -19.69 -16.86 13.46
N ASP A 42 -19.65 -18.05 14.05
CA ASP A 42 -20.81 -18.94 14.15
C ASP A 42 -21.93 -18.27 14.94
N LYS A 43 -21.61 -17.67 16.09
CA LYS A 43 -22.59 -16.92 16.90
C LYS A 43 -23.15 -15.71 16.15
N TYR A 44 -22.35 -15.05 15.32
CA TYR A 44 -22.72 -13.82 14.63
C TYR A 44 -23.55 -14.07 13.36
N GLY A 45 -23.18 -15.08 12.55
CA GLY A 45 -23.80 -15.33 11.25
C GLY A 45 -23.89 -16.79 10.83
N GLY A 46 -23.59 -17.72 11.74
CA GLY A 46 -23.80 -19.16 11.58
C GLY A 46 -22.67 -19.92 10.87
N ALA A 47 -22.69 -21.24 11.01
CA ALA A 47 -21.66 -22.17 10.54
C ALA A 47 -21.27 -22.01 9.06
N LYS A 48 -22.18 -21.55 8.19
CA LYS A 48 -21.88 -21.30 6.77
C LYS A 48 -20.81 -20.23 6.58
N LEU A 49 -20.76 -19.21 7.44
CA LEU A 49 -19.72 -18.18 7.38
C LEU A 49 -18.37 -18.72 7.87
N VAL A 50 -18.37 -19.64 8.84
CA VAL A 50 -17.15 -20.36 9.26
C VAL A 50 -16.60 -21.18 8.09
N ASP A 51 -17.46 -21.90 7.38
CA ASP A 51 -17.06 -22.65 6.17
C ASP A 51 -16.52 -21.72 5.07
N ALA A 52 -17.13 -20.55 4.90
CA ALA A 52 -16.67 -19.53 3.95
C ALA A 52 -15.29 -18.97 4.33
N LEU A 53 -15.04 -18.71 5.63
CA LEU A 53 -13.73 -18.26 6.12
C LEU A 53 -12.66 -19.32 5.84
N ARG A 54 -12.88 -20.56 6.26
CA ARG A 54 -11.95 -21.68 6.04
C ARG A 54 -11.60 -21.86 4.57
N LYS A 55 -12.61 -21.73 3.68
CA LYS A 55 -12.41 -21.77 2.24
C LYS A 55 -11.53 -20.61 1.76
N ALA A 56 -11.85 -19.37 2.17
CA ALA A 56 -11.10 -18.18 1.78
C ALA A 56 -9.63 -18.26 2.23
N GLU A 57 -9.37 -18.63 3.49
CA GLU A 57 -8.02 -18.78 4.04
C GLU A 57 -7.21 -19.86 3.31
N SER A 58 -7.85 -21.01 3.02
CA SER A 58 -7.19 -22.10 2.28
C SER A 58 -6.73 -21.67 0.89
N SER A 59 -7.51 -20.84 0.20
CA SER A 59 -7.19 -20.34 -1.13
C SER A 59 -6.10 -19.28 -1.14
N ARG A 60 -5.96 -18.52 -0.03
CA ARG A 60 -5.02 -17.40 0.10
C ARG A 60 -3.57 -17.87 0.33
N LEU A 61 -3.39 -18.87 1.21
CA LEU A 61 -2.07 -19.26 1.71
C LEU A 61 -1.41 -20.36 0.86
N ASN A 62 -2.21 -21.31 0.35
CA ASN A 62 -1.70 -22.49 -0.35
C ASN A 62 -2.63 -22.87 -1.50
N SER A 63 -2.49 -22.20 -2.65
CA SER A 63 -3.22 -22.57 -3.86
C SER A 63 -2.94 -24.04 -4.22
N LYS A 64 -3.99 -24.86 -4.26
CA LYS A 64 -3.90 -26.27 -4.62
C LYS A 64 -4.18 -26.46 -6.10
N THR A 65 -3.45 -27.37 -6.73
CA THR A 65 -3.77 -27.90 -8.07
C THR A 65 -4.01 -29.40 -7.92
N ASP A 66 -5.18 -29.88 -8.36
CA ASP A 66 -5.61 -31.26 -8.19
C ASP A 66 -5.50 -31.78 -6.73
N GLY A 67 -5.85 -30.91 -5.79
CA GLY A 67 -5.82 -31.20 -4.35
C GLY A 67 -4.43 -31.20 -3.71
N LYS A 68 -3.35 -31.00 -4.48
CA LYS A 68 -1.98 -30.91 -4.00
C LYS A 68 -1.51 -29.46 -3.88
N ASP A 69 -0.92 -29.10 -2.75
CA ASP A 69 -0.16 -27.85 -2.63
C ASP A 69 1.22 -27.97 -3.29
N TRP A 70 2.01 -26.89 -3.23
CA TRP A 70 3.35 -26.87 -3.80
C TRP A 70 4.27 -27.96 -3.23
N TYR A 71 4.24 -28.20 -1.91
CA TYR A 71 5.13 -29.13 -1.21
C TYR A 71 4.79 -30.60 -1.49
N GLN A 72 3.53 -30.88 -1.84
CA GLN A 72 3.04 -32.20 -2.23
C GLN A 72 3.30 -32.57 -3.69
N GLN A 73 3.61 -31.59 -4.55
CA GLN A 73 3.87 -31.81 -5.98
C GLN A 73 5.33 -32.21 -6.25
N THR A 74 5.56 -33.07 -7.25
CA THR A 74 6.90 -33.34 -7.78
C THR A 74 7.44 -32.11 -8.54
N PRO A 75 8.77 -32.02 -8.80
CA PRO A 75 9.32 -30.95 -9.65
C PRO A 75 8.65 -30.85 -11.03
N GLU A 76 8.31 -31.98 -11.66
CA GLU A 76 7.63 -32.04 -12.95
C GLU A 76 6.18 -31.54 -12.84
N GLU A 77 5.46 -31.91 -11.78
CA GLU A 77 4.10 -31.41 -11.52
C GLU A 77 4.11 -29.89 -11.31
N ARG A 78 5.05 -29.36 -10.51
CA ARG A 78 5.21 -27.90 -10.31
C ARG A 78 5.52 -27.18 -11.61
N GLN A 79 6.36 -27.78 -12.46
CA GLN A 79 6.70 -27.21 -13.76
C GLN A 79 5.50 -27.24 -14.72
N TYR A 80 4.74 -28.32 -14.73
CA TYR A 80 3.54 -28.48 -15.56
C TYR A 80 2.42 -27.51 -15.13
N ASN A 81 2.11 -27.45 -13.83
CA ASN A 81 1.04 -26.63 -13.28
C ASN A 81 1.45 -25.16 -13.09
N ARG A 82 2.75 -24.86 -13.18
CA ARG A 82 3.34 -23.57 -12.81
C ARG A 82 2.96 -23.13 -11.40
N THR A 83 2.89 -24.09 -10.46
CA THR A 83 2.46 -23.80 -9.09
C THR A 83 3.48 -22.90 -8.39
N LEU A 84 3.01 -21.74 -7.94
CA LEU A 84 3.80 -20.77 -7.18
C LEU A 84 4.34 -21.40 -5.89
N ARG A 85 5.59 -21.11 -5.54
CA ARG A 85 6.11 -21.47 -4.22
C ARG A 85 5.60 -20.49 -3.16
N SER A 86 4.66 -20.96 -2.33
CA SER A 86 4.12 -20.23 -1.17
C SER A 86 5.16 -20.06 -0.04
N PRO A 87 4.96 -19.06 0.86
CA PRO A 87 5.71 -18.95 2.11
C PRO A 87 5.68 -20.23 2.95
N TRP A 88 6.73 -20.47 3.74
CA TRP A 88 6.79 -21.53 4.76
C TRP A 88 7.39 -20.99 6.05
N TRP A 89 6.95 -21.52 7.20
CA TRP A 89 7.37 -21.07 8.54
C TRP A 89 7.33 -19.55 8.73
N ALA A 90 6.27 -18.90 8.27
CA ALA A 90 6.11 -17.44 8.27
C ALA A 90 5.79 -16.83 9.66
N ARG A 91 6.21 -17.47 10.75
CA ARG A 91 6.00 -17.01 12.13
C ARG A 91 7.24 -17.26 12.97
N VAL A 92 7.59 -16.30 13.83
CA VAL A 92 8.66 -16.44 14.80
C VAL A 92 8.22 -17.39 15.91
N THR A 93 8.72 -18.62 15.88
CA THR A 93 8.35 -19.67 16.85
C THR A 93 9.41 -19.92 17.91
N ARG A 94 10.66 -19.49 17.67
CA ARG A 94 11.78 -19.65 18.61
C ARG A 94 11.51 -18.95 19.94
N ASN A 95 10.88 -17.77 19.90
CA ASN A 95 10.48 -17.02 21.08
C ASN A 95 8.98 -17.21 21.33
N THR A 96 8.63 -18.22 22.12
CA THR A 96 7.23 -18.55 22.44
C THR A 96 6.48 -17.41 23.10
N LEU A 97 7.16 -16.57 23.89
CA LEU A 97 6.54 -15.43 24.54
C LEU A 97 6.06 -14.39 23.51
N ASP A 98 6.90 -14.05 22.53
CA ASP A 98 6.53 -13.13 21.45
C ASP A 98 5.40 -13.71 20.59
N LEU A 99 5.50 -14.99 20.22
CA LEU A 99 4.42 -15.69 19.50
C LEU A 99 3.07 -15.58 20.22
N ALA A 100 3.05 -15.77 21.55
CA ALA A 100 1.85 -15.62 22.36
C ALA A 100 1.41 -14.15 22.48
N THR A 101 2.36 -13.22 22.49
CA THR A 101 2.11 -11.77 22.61
C THR A 101 1.28 -11.29 21.43
N TYR A 102 1.66 -11.63 20.21
CA TYR A 102 0.90 -11.23 19.01
C TYR A 102 -0.45 -11.96 18.88
N THR A 103 -0.78 -12.91 19.75
CA THR A 103 -2.05 -13.64 19.74
C THR A 103 -3.00 -13.20 20.86
N LEU A 104 -2.45 -12.76 22.00
CA LEU A 104 -3.21 -12.47 23.22
C LEU A 104 -3.24 -10.95 23.47
N PRO A 105 -4.39 -10.28 23.27
CA PRO A 105 -4.49 -8.82 23.41
C PRO A 105 -3.98 -8.26 24.74
N GLU A 106 -4.27 -8.95 25.86
CA GLU A 106 -3.82 -8.51 27.19
C GLU A 106 -2.31 -8.59 27.35
N LEU A 107 -1.69 -9.68 26.87
CA LEU A 107 -0.25 -9.85 26.91
C LEU A 107 0.44 -8.82 26.01
N PHE A 108 -0.12 -8.55 24.83
CA PHE A 108 0.42 -7.50 23.97
C PHE A 108 0.34 -6.13 24.63
N TYR A 109 -0.80 -5.77 25.22
CA TYR A 109 -0.94 -4.51 25.94
C TYR A 109 0.09 -4.35 27.07
N GLU A 110 0.36 -5.41 27.84
CA GLU A 110 1.41 -5.39 28.88
C GLU A 110 2.82 -5.21 28.30
N ARG A 111 3.10 -5.78 27.11
CA ARG A 111 4.43 -5.81 26.51
C ARG A 111 4.67 -4.75 25.43
N GLN A 112 3.67 -3.97 25.01
CA GLN A 112 3.81 -3.01 23.90
C GLN A 112 4.93 -1.98 24.11
N ALA A 113 5.21 -1.58 25.35
CA ALA A 113 6.33 -0.67 25.62
C ALA A 113 7.71 -1.30 25.30
N GLU A 114 7.80 -2.63 25.23
CA GLU A 114 9.04 -3.35 24.95
C GLU A 114 9.51 -3.17 23.50
N GLN A 115 8.61 -2.93 22.54
CA GLN A 115 8.97 -2.58 21.15
C GLN A 115 9.32 -1.10 20.98
N GLY A 116 9.27 -0.31 22.05
CA GLY A 116 9.57 1.12 22.02
C GLY A 116 8.43 2.02 21.53
N SER A 117 7.23 1.49 21.30
CA SER A 117 6.07 2.28 20.84
C SER A 117 5.16 2.71 22.00
N ASP A 118 4.57 3.91 21.90
CA ASP A 118 3.55 4.38 22.84
C ASP A 118 2.13 4.07 22.35
N TYR A 119 1.95 4.00 21.04
CA TYR A 119 0.68 3.73 20.37
C TYR A 119 0.91 2.83 19.16
N SER A 120 0.07 1.83 18.96
CA SER A 120 0.20 0.85 17.88
C SER A 120 -1.13 0.65 17.15
N VAL A 121 -1.07 0.72 15.82
CA VAL A 121 -2.16 0.31 14.93
C VAL A 121 -1.95 -1.14 14.51
N LEU A 122 -3.01 -1.93 14.65
CA LEU A 122 -2.92 -3.40 14.55
C LEU A 122 -3.57 -3.90 13.27
N PHE A 123 -2.87 -4.83 12.62
CA PHE A 123 -3.29 -5.54 11.43
C PHE A 123 -3.49 -7.02 11.76
N PRO A 124 -4.71 -7.42 12.15
CA PRO A 124 -5.02 -8.84 12.31
C PRO A 124 -4.85 -9.56 10.97
N ASN A 125 -4.11 -10.67 10.99
CA ASN A 125 -3.70 -11.36 9.76
C ASN A 125 -4.86 -11.91 8.92
N ASN A 126 -6.04 -12.10 9.50
CA ASN A 126 -7.25 -12.51 8.78
C ASN A 126 -8.25 -11.37 8.55
N VAL A 127 -7.90 -10.11 8.85
CA VAL A 127 -8.83 -8.98 8.71
C VAL A 127 -9.35 -8.82 7.27
N LEU A 128 -8.56 -9.16 6.25
CA LEU A 128 -8.96 -9.16 4.84
C LEU A 128 -9.21 -10.56 4.24
N ALA A 129 -9.14 -11.64 5.04
CA ALA A 129 -9.49 -12.98 4.57
C ALA A 129 -10.91 -13.05 3.94
N PRO A 130 -11.93 -12.35 4.46
CA PRO A 130 -13.28 -12.37 3.88
C PRO A 130 -13.35 -11.89 2.43
N ALA A 131 -12.39 -11.07 1.96
CA ALA A 131 -12.35 -10.62 0.57
C ALA A 131 -12.23 -11.78 -0.45
N GLY A 132 -11.72 -12.94 -0.01
CA GLY A 132 -11.67 -14.17 -0.82
C GLY A 132 -12.96 -15.00 -0.83
N ALA A 133 -13.99 -14.60 -0.07
CA ALA A 133 -15.27 -15.28 -0.03
C ALA A 133 -16.19 -14.89 -1.21
N GLY A 134 -17.17 -15.75 -1.50
CA GLY A 134 -18.20 -15.50 -2.50
C GLY A 134 -19.10 -14.31 -2.14
N PRO A 135 -19.74 -13.67 -3.13
CA PRO A 135 -20.60 -12.49 -2.90
C PRO A 135 -21.73 -12.73 -1.90
N GLU A 136 -22.19 -13.97 -1.75
CA GLU A 136 -23.22 -14.39 -0.81
C GLU A 136 -22.80 -14.37 0.67
N HIS A 137 -21.49 -14.37 0.94
CA HIS A 137 -20.95 -14.48 2.30
C HIS A 137 -20.01 -13.34 2.68
N ARG A 138 -19.35 -12.70 1.70
CA ARG A 138 -18.25 -11.76 1.91
C ARG A 138 -18.55 -10.64 2.89
N GLN A 139 -19.62 -9.88 2.67
CA GLN A 139 -19.94 -8.73 3.54
C GLN A 139 -20.30 -9.15 4.97
N ALA A 140 -21.16 -10.18 5.12
CA ALA A 140 -21.55 -10.69 6.43
C ALA A 140 -20.35 -11.28 7.20
N LEU A 141 -19.46 -11.98 6.50
CA LEU A 141 -18.23 -12.51 7.08
C LEU A 141 -17.26 -11.40 7.47
N GLN A 142 -17.06 -10.38 6.61
CA GLN A 142 -16.24 -9.22 6.95
C GLN A 142 -16.74 -8.56 8.23
N ARG A 143 -18.04 -8.35 8.31
CA ARG A 143 -18.67 -7.72 9.45
C ARG A 143 -18.41 -8.49 10.74
N ALA A 144 -18.54 -9.81 10.71
CA ALA A 144 -18.25 -10.67 11.85
C ALA A 144 -16.78 -10.58 12.29
N VAL A 145 -15.84 -10.57 11.34
CA VAL A 145 -14.39 -10.43 11.60
C VAL A 145 -14.06 -9.06 12.20
N ASN A 146 -14.55 -7.97 11.61
CA ASN A 146 -14.36 -6.62 12.15
C ASN A 146 -14.91 -6.49 13.57
N HIS A 147 -16.08 -7.08 13.84
CA HIS A 147 -16.71 -7.03 15.15
C HIS A 147 -15.92 -7.84 16.20
N TYR A 148 -15.39 -9.01 15.82
CA TYR A 148 -14.50 -9.79 16.68
C TYR A 148 -13.27 -8.96 17.10
N HIS A 149 -12.56 -8.35 16.15
CA HIS A 149 -11.38 -7.54 16.44
C HIS A 149 -11.71 -6.30 17.27
N ALA A 150 -12.82 -5.62 16.97
CA ALA A 150 -13.28 -4.47 17.76
C ALA A 150 -13.52 -4.85 19.22
N ASP A 151 -14.15 -6.00 19.48
CA ASP A 151 -14.48 -6.41 20.84
C ASP A 151 -13.27 -6.86 21.66
N ILE A 152 -12.38 -7.68 21.09
CA ILE A 152 -11.22 -8.19 21.84
C ILE A 152 -10.21 -7.10 22.19
N TYR A 153 -10.15 -6.01 21.40
CA TYR A 153 -9.24 -4.89 21.63
C TYR A 153 -9.89 -3.70 22.34
N ARG A 154 -11.22 -3.67 22.54
CA ARG A 154 -11.92 -2.52 23.14
C ARG A 154 -11.33 -2.06 24.48
N LYS A 155 -10.95 -3.01 25.34
CA LYS A 155 -10.34 -2.77 26.67
C LYS A 155 -8.95 -2.11 26.58
N TYR A 156 -8.27 -2.21 25.45
CA TYR A 156 -6.87 -1.81 25.25
C TYR A 156 -6.74 -0.61 24.28
N SER A 157 -7.87 0.04 23.97
CA SER A 157 -8.00 1.06 22.92
C SER A 157 -7.29 2.39 23.21
N ASP A 158 -6.80 2.58 24.43
CA ASP A 158 -5.95 3.71 24.80
C ASP A 158 -4.57 3.64 24.13
N ARG A 159 -4.10 2.44 23.74
CA ARG A 159 -2.78 2.23 23.11
C ARG A 159 -2.80 1.35 21.86
N LEU A 160 -3.78 0.46 21.73
CA LEU A 160 -3.86 -0.52 20.64
C LEU A 160 -5.13 -0.30 19.82
N THR A 161 -5.02 -0.07 18.52
CA THR A 161 -6.18 0.13 17.64
C THR A 161 -6.15 -0.84 16.46
N PRO A 162 -7.07 -1.81 16.39
CA PRO A 162 -7.18 -2.64 15.21
C PRO A 162 -7.77 -1.85 14.03
N VAL A 163 -7.31 -2.17 12.83
CA VAL A 163 -7.93 -1.71 11.59
C VAL A 163 -9.23 -2.47 11.31
N ALA A 164 -10.16 -1.82 10.62
CA ALA A 164 -11.31 -2.48 10.02
C ALA A 164 -10.97 -2.94 8.60
N GLY A 165 -11.23 -4.20 8.26
CA GLY A 165 -11.12 -4.67 6.88
C GLY A 165 -12.35 -4.24 6.07
N ILE A 166 -12.14 -3.69 4.87
CA ILE A 166 -13.23 -3.25 4.00
C ILE A 166 -13.18 -4.00 2.66
N PRO A 167 -14.20 -4.80 2.31
CA PRO A 167 -14.27 -5.47 1.01
C PRO A 167 -14.51 -4.44 -0.08
N MET A 168 -13.65 -4.45 -1.07
CA MET A 168 -13.68 -3.48 -2.17
C MET A 168 -14.25 -4.07 -3.45
N THR A 169 -15.11 -5.09 -3.40
CA THR A 169 -15.62 -5.73 -4.63
C THR A 169 -16.58 -4.83 -5.39
N THR A 170 -17.44 -4.10 -4.69
CA THR A 170 -18.27 -3.01 -5.25
C THR A 170 -18.21 -1.78 -4.33
N PRO A 171 -18.42 -0.57 -4.86
CA PRO A 171 -18.44 0.64 -4.04
C PRO A 171 -19.51 0.60 -2.94
N GLN A 172 -20.70 0.06 -3.25
CA GLN A 172 -21.79 -0.02 -2.28
C GLN A 172 -21.47 -0.95 -1.11
N GLU A 173 -20.92 -2.14 -1.39
CA GLU A 173 -20.49 -3.07 -0.35
C GLU A 173 -19.43 -2.43 0.57
N ALA A 174 -18.47 -1.72 -0.03
CA ALA A 174 -17.40 -1.04 0.68
C ALA A 174 -17.93 0.09 1.58
N ILE A 175 -18.85 0.92 1.08
CA ILE A 175 -19.47 2.02 1.83
C ILE A 175 -20.26 1.49 3.02
N GLU A 176 -21.09 0.47 2.81
CA GLU A 176 -21.92 -0.11 3.88
C GLU A 176 -21.08 -0.70 5.00
N GLU A 177 -19.96 -1.36 4.68
CA GLU A 177 -19.06 -1.92 5.69
C GLU A 177 -18.20 -0.85 6.36
N LEU A 178 -17.76 0.16 5.62
CA LEU A 178 -17.06 1.32 6.16
C LEU A 178 -17.94 2.06 7.18
N GLU A 179 -19.19 2.35 6.85
CA GLU A 179 -20.12 3.01 7.77
C GLU A 179 -20.39 2.14 9.00
N PHE A 180 -20.54 0.82 8.82
CA PHE A 180 -20.73 -0.09 9.95
C PHE A 180 -19.52 -0.07 10.89
N ALA A 181 -18.31 -0.25 10.35
CA ALA A 181 -17.07 -0.29 11.14
C ALA A 181 -16.84 1.00 11.93
N VAL A 182 -17.05 2.17 11.30
CA VAL A 182 -16.83 3.46 11.95
C VAL A 182 -17.96 3.81 12.91
N LYS A 183 -19.21 3.81 12.44
CA LYS A 183 -20.36 4.32 13.21
C LYS A 183 -20.86 3.35 14.27
N THR A 184 -20.69 2.04 14.06
CA THR A 184 -21.18 1.02 14.99
C THR A 184 -20.07 0.46 15.88
N LEU A 185 -18.92 0.10 15.30
CA LEU A 185 -17.84 -0.51 16.07
C LEU A 185 -16.91 0.52 16.72
N GLY A 186 -16.85 1.74 16.16
CA GLY A 186 -15.93 2.79 16.61
C GLY A 186 -14.49 2.58 16.12
N LEU A 187 -14.29 1.75 15.09
CA LEU A 187 -12.98 1.59 14.45
C LEU A 187 -12.64 2.85 13.67
N LYS A 188 -11.37 3.26 13.73
CA LYS A 188 -10.92 4.59 13.27
C LYS A 188 -9.83 4.55 12.20
N VAL A 189 -9.43 3.36 11.75
CA VAL A 189 -8.49 3.12 10.64
C VAL A 189 -9.07 1.98 9.80
N ILE A 190 -8.94 2.05 8.48
CA ILE A 190 -9.42 1.00 7.58
C ILE A 190 -8.28 0.38 6.79
N ASN A 191 -8.30 -0.94 6.64
CA ASN A 191 -7.46 -1.69 5.72
C ASN A 191 -8.29 -2.18 4.54
N ILE A 192 -7.83 -1.90 3.33
CA ILE A 192 -8.49 -2.34 2.09
C ILE A 192 -7.58 -3.28 1.30
N PRO A 193 -8.14 -4.24 0.54
CA PRO A 193 -7.36 -4.88 -0.52
C PRO A 193 -6.85 -3.79 -1.46
N GLY A 194 -5.59 -3.83 -1.87
CA GLY A 194 -5.03 -2.84 -2.80
C GLY A 194 -5.39 -3.09 -4.26
N GLY A 195 -6.13 -4.16 -4.57
CA GLY A 195 -6.68 -4.43 -5.89
C GLY A 195 -7.59 -5.66 -5.89
N VAL A 196 -8.54 -5.71 -6.83
CA VAL A 196 -9.48 -6.82 -7.01
C VAL A 196 -9.33 -7.45 -8.37
N LYS A 197 -9.34 -8.79 -8.44
CA LYS A 197 -9.33 -9.50 -9.72
C LYS A 197 -10.71 -9.41 -10.37
N ARG A 198 -10.76 -8.89 -11.59
CA ARG A 198 -11.96 -8.78 -12.43
C ARG A 198 -11.85 -9.71 -13.62
N PRO A 199 -12.90 -10.46 -14.00
CA PRO A 199 -12.86 -11.29 -15.20
C PRO A 199 -12.74 -10.41 -16.46
N ILE A 200 -11.98 -10.88 -17.44
CA ILE A 200 -12.01 -10.27 -18.78
C ILE A 200 -13.31 -10.71 -19.45
N LYS A 201 -14.30 -9.81 -19.53
CA LYS A 201 -15.66 -10.10 -20.03
C LYS A 201 -15.67 -10.85 -21.36
N ALA A 202 -14.88 -10.40 -22.33
CA ALA A 202 -14.79 -11.04 -23.65
C ALA A 202 -14.32 -12.51 -23.63
N ILE A 203 -13.61 -12.93 -22.57
CA ILE A 203 -13.21 -14.32 -22.35
C ILE A 203 -14.26 -15.04 -21.52
N ALA A 204 -14.74 -14.43 -20.44
CA ALA A 204 -15.77 -14.99 -19.56
C ALA A 204 -17.09 -15.28 -20.30
N ASP A 205 -17.47 -14.47 -21.28
CA ASP A 205 -18.65 -14.70 -22.12
C ASP A 205 -18.53 -16.00 -22.95
N LYS A 206 -17.30 -16.39 -23.32
CA LYS A 206 -17.01 -17.61 -24.09
C LYS A 206 -16.74 -18.81 -23.19
N TYR A 207 -16.15 -18.56 -22.03
CA TYR A 207 -15.76 -19.56 -21.03
C TYR A 207 -16.29 -19.13 -19.65
N PRO A 208 -17.58 -19.37 -19.38
CA PRO A 208 -18.20 -18.96 -18.11
C PRO A 208 -17.48 -19.55 -16.89
N PRO A 209 -17.17 -18.76 -15.84
CA PRO A 209 -16.38 -19.23 -14.70
C PRO A 209 -16.96 -20.41 -13.91
N ASP A 210 -18.29 -20.55 -13.91
CA ASP A 210 -19.00 -21.67 -13.29
C ASP A 210 -18.82 -22.99 -14.04
N GLN A 211 -18.52 -22.92 -15.34
CA GLN A 211 -18.29 -24.07 -16.22
C GLN A 211 -16.81 -24.34 -16.49
N TYR A 212 -15.98 -23.28 -16.51
CA TYR A 212 -14.55 -23.31 -16.83
C TYR A 212 -13.70 -22.62 -15.75
N PRO A 213 -13.77 -23.08 -14.48
CA PRO A 213 -13.03 -22.46 -13.37
C PRO A 213 -11.50 -22.46 -13.58
N GLU A 214 -10.98 -23.43 -14.34
CA GLU A 214 -9.56 -23.55 -14.68
C GLU A 214 -9.07 -22.49 -15.68
N ILE A 215 -9.96 -21.94 -16.50
CA ILE A 215 -9.67 -20.82 -17.40
C ILE A 215 -9.87 -19.51 -16.66
N ALA A 216 -10.95 -19.39 -15.88
CA ALA A 216 -11.32 -18.17 -15.16
C ALA A 216 -10.21 -17.67 -14.23
N LYS A 217 -9.45 -18.58 -13.59
CA LYS A 217 -8.31 -18.21 -12.72
C LYS A 217 -7.18 -17.43 -13.43
N TYR A 218 -7.07 -17.54 -14.76
CA TYR A 218 -6.07 -16.85 -15.56
C TYR A 218 -6.66 -15.73 -16.43
N ALA A 219 -7.96 -15.76 -16.70
CA ALA A 219 -8.65 -14.81 -17.56
C ALA A 219 -9.16 -13.57 -16.79
N SER A 220 -8.26 -12.87 -16.10
CA SER A 220 -8.60 -11.69 -15.30
C SER A 220 -7.60 -10.55 -15.46
N TYR A 221 -8.04 -9.34 -15.10
CA TYR A 221 -7.18 -8.18 -14.85
C TYR A 221 -7.33 -7.75 -13.38
N ILE A 222 -6.44 -6.88 -12.91
CA ILE A 222 -6.52 -6.33 -11.56
C ILE A 222 -7.02 -4.90 -11.66
N ASP A 223 -8.10 -4.63 -10.96
CA ASP A 223 -8.75 -3.34 -10.80
C ASP A 223 -8.27 -2.70 -9.49
N PHE A 224 -7.75 -1.48 -9.60
CA PHE A 224 -7.12 -0.71 -8.51
C PHE A 224 -8.00 0.47 -8.05
N TYR A 225 -9.31 0.44 -8.32
CA TYR A 225 -10.32 1.36 -7.77
C TYR A 225 -10.17 2.84 -8.17
N GLY A 226 -9.37 3.11 -9.20
CA GLY A 226 -9.12 4.43 -9.76
C GLY A 226 -9.14 4.36 -11.28
N LEU A 227 -7.98 4.59 -11.90
CA LEU A 227 -7.80 4.44 -13.35
C LEU A 227 -8.31 3.08 -13.84
N ASP A 228 -9.14 3.10 -14.89
CA ASP A 228 -9.71 1.93 -15.58
C ASP A 228 -10.56 0.97 -14.72
N SER A 229 -11.00 1.42 -13.54
CA SER A 229 -11.86 0.62 -12.65
C SER A 229 -13.20 0.28 -13.29
N GLU A 230 -13.71 -0.93 -13.06
CA GLU A 230 -15.01 -1.37 -13.58
C GLU A 230 -16.18 -0.59 -12.97
N TYR A 231 -16.02 -0.14 -11.72
CA TYR A 231 -16.99 0.67 -11.01
C TYR A 231 -16.42 2.04 -10.67
N ASP A 232 -17.32 3.01 -10.49
CA ASP A 232 -16.96 4.30 -9.93
C ASP A 232 -16.85 4.22 -8.40
N TYR A 233 -15.63 4.38 -7.87
CA TYR A 233 -15.35 4.38 -6.43
C TYR A 233 -15.34 5.78 -5.81
N ASP A 234 -15.59 6.85 -6.57
CA ASP A 234 -15.67 8.21 -6.02
C ASP A 234 -16.68 8.31 -4.84
N PRO A 235 -17.85 7.65 -4.84
CA PRO A 235 -18.73 7.64 -3.68
C PRO A 235 -18.10 7.00 -2.43
N PHE A 236 -17.24 5.99 -2.61
CA PHE A 236 -16.50 5.37 -1.51
C PHE A 236 -15.42 6.32 -0.98
N TRP A 237 -14.64 6.94 -1.87
CA TRP A 237 -13.62 7.92 -1.50
C TRP A 237 -14.22 9.14 -0.78
N ALA A 238 -15.37 9.63 -1.25
CA ALA A 238 -16.12 10.68 -0.59
C ALA A 238 -16.54 10.27 0.83
N LYS A 239 -17.00 9.02 1.01
CA LYS A 239 -17.40 8.50 2.32
C LYS A 239 -16.21 8.35 3.27
N VAL A 240 -15.04 7.93 2.78
CA VAL A 240 -13.79 7.89 3.56
C VAL A 240 -13.45 9.28 4.12
N VAL A 241 -13.52 10.31 3.27
CA VAL A 241 -13.31 11.71 3.69
C VAL A 241 -14.39 12.19 4.66
N GLU A 242 -15.67 11.90 4.40
CA GLU A 242 -16.79 12.25 5.28
C GLU A 242 -16.60 11.69 6.69
N LEU A 243 -16.14 10.45 6.81
CA LEU A 243 -15.93 9.77 8.09
C LEU A 243 -14.56 10.06 8.72
N GLY A 244 -13.67 10.75 8.01
CA GLY A 244 -12.34 11.11 8.50
C GLY A 244 -11.45 9.90 8.78
N VAL A 245 -11.54 8.82 8.00
CA VAL A 245 -10.70 7.64 8.26
C VAL A 245 -9.47 7.58 7.34
N PRO A 246 -8.28 7.33 7.89
CA PRO A 246 -7.11 6.99 7.09
C PRO A 246 -7.28 5.60 6.47
N VAL A 247 -6.82 5.48 5.23
CA VAL A 247 -6.86 4.25 4.42
C VAL A 247 -5.50 3.58 4.48
N THR A 248 -5.44 2.29 4.75
CA THR A 248 -4.22 1.49 4.66
C THR A 248 -4.42 0.33 3.69
N THR A 249 -3.33 -0.18 3.12
CA THR A 249 -3.36 -1.41 2.33
C THR A 249 -2.07 -2.23 2.47
N HIS A 250 -2.25 -3.55 2.56
CA HIS A 250 -1.21 -4.57 2.44
C HIS A 250 -1.46 -5.37 1.17
N TYR A 251 -0.93 -4.90 0.04
CA TYR A 251 -1.20 -5.52 -1.26
C TYR A 251 0.06 -5.97 -1.99
N GLY A 252 0.19 -7.29 -2.12
CA GLY A 252 1.34 -7.93 -2.73
C GLY A 252 1.13 -8.32 -4.20
N SER A 253 2.18 -8.19 -5.00
CA SER A 253 2.24 -8.63 -6.40
C SER A 253 2.74 -10.08 -6.60
N GLN A 254 2.84 -10.89 -5.53
CA GLN A 254 3.21 -12.30 -5.64
C GLN A 254 2.23 -13.03 -6.59
N GLY A 255 2.78 -13.80 -7.52
CA GLY A 255 2.02 -14.47 -8.58
C GLY A 255 1.79 -13.65 -9.85
N TRP A 256 2.19 -12.37 -9.89
CA TRP A 256 2.21 -11.59 -11.13
C TRP A 256 3.33 -12.07 -12.05
N THR A 257 3.26 -11.67 -13.33
CA THR A 257 4.36 -11.91 -14.29
C THR A 257 5.66 -11.33 -13.73
N GLY A 258 6.71 -12.16 -13.63
CA GLY A 258 7.99 -11.81 -13.02
C GLY A 258 8.12 -12.17 -11.53
N ARG A 259 7.00 -12.41 -10.82
CA ARG A 259 6.93 -12.78 -9.39
C ARG A 259 6.21 -14.11 -9.16
N SER A 260 6.32 -15.00 -10.14
CA SER A 260 5.65 -16.29 -10.18
C SER A 260 6.61 -17.48 -10.23
N SER A 261 7.76 -17.34 -9.56
CA SER A 261 8.75 -18.42 -9.46
C SER A 261 8.16 -19.63 -8.75
N ILE A 262 8.30 -20.78 -9.40
CA ILE A 262 7.86 -22.08 -8.90
C ILE A 262 8.88 -22.73 -7.97
N SER A 263 10.03 -22.11 -7.74
CA SER A 263 11.13 -22.72 -6.99
C SER A 263 11.74 -21.81 -5.93
N ASN A 264 11.54 -20.51 -6.00
CA ASN A 264 12.16 -19.54 -5.10
C ASN A 264 11.12 -18.52 -4.58
N TYR A 265 10.78 -18.63 -3.30
CA TYR A 265 9.87 -17.69 -2.64
C TYR A 265 10.49 -16.32 -2.44
N MET A 266 11.78 -16.20 -2.13
CA MET A 266 12.45 -14.90 -1.97
C MET A 266 12.43 -14.09 -3.27
N ASN A 267 12.54 -14.76 -4.43
CA ASN A 267 12.32 -14.12 -5.73
C ASN A 267 10.90 -13.53 -5.86
N ASN A 268 9.91 -14.23 -5.32
CA ASN A 268 8.52 -13.75 -5.36
C ASN A 268 8.29 -12.64 -4.34
N HIS A 269 8.92 -12.73 -3.17
CA HIS A 269 8.75 -11.86 -2.01
C HIS A 269 9.44 -10.50 -2.16
N ILE A 270 10.74 -10.45 -2.44
CA ILE A 270 11.50 -9.19 -2.34
C ILE A 270 10.88 -8.09 -3.23
N GLY A 271 10.39 -7.00 -2.63
CA GLY A 271 9.74 -5.87 -3.32
C GLY A 271 8.28 -6.11 -3.77
N HIS A 272 7.63 -7.19 -3.33
CA HIS A 272 6.29 -7.53 -3.83
C HIS A 272 5.20 -6.56 -3.36
N PHE A 273 5.31 -6.03 -2.14
CA PHE A 273 4.40 -5.02 -1.61
C PHE A 273 4.61 -3.66 -2.26
N ALA A 274 5.86 -3.25 -2.50
CA ALA A 274 6.18 -2.05 -3.28
C ALA A 274 5.52 -2.08 -4.66
N ASP A 275 5.65 -3.18 -5.42
CA ASP A 275 5.08 -3.30 -6.76
C ASP A 275 3.55 -3.25 -6.78
N GLY A 276 2.89 -3.94 -5.84
CA GLY A 276 1.43 -3.93 -5.72
C GLY A 276 0.91 -2.55 -5.32
N SER A 277 1.53 -1.95 -4.32
CA SER A 277 1.24 -0.60 -3.82
C SER A 277 1.51 0.49 -4.85
N GLN A 278 2.56 0.33 -5.65
CA GLN A 278 2.88 1.25 -6.75
C GLN A 278 1.80 1.22 -7.83
N ALA A 279 1.28 0.04 -8.19
CA ALA A 279 0.18 -0.07 -9.14
C ALA A 279 -1.08 0.62 -8.61
N PHE A 280 -1.42 0.38 -7.34
CA PHE A 280 -2.54 1.02 -6.65
C PHE A 280 -2.40 2.56 -6.61
N ALA A 281 -1.28 3.08 -6.10
CA ALA A 281 -1.03 4.53 -5.98
C ALA A 281 -1.08 5.23 -7.35
N LYS A 282 -0.50 4.63 -8.40
CA LYS A 282 -0.57 5.18 -9.76
C LYS A 282 -1.99 5.19 -10.30
N ALA A 283 -2.79 4.15 -10.04
CA ALA A 283 -4.18 4.13 -10.48
C ALA A 283 -5.01 5.25 -9.82
N LEU A 284 -4.78 5.54 -8.54
CA LEU A 284 -5.44 6.66 -7.85
C LEU A 284 -4.93 8.02 -8.36
N PHE A 285 -3.62 8.16 -8.57
CA PHE A 285 -3.02 9.39 -9.08
C PHE A 285 -3.50 9.70 -10.50
N PHE A 286 -3.26 8.81 -11.45
CA PHE A 286 -3.62 9.01 -12.86
C PHE A 286 -5.13 8.96 -13.08
N GLY A 287 -5.88 8.22 -12.25
CA GLY A 287 -7.35 8.26 -12.24
C GLY A 287 -7.92 9.56 -11.66
N GLY A 288 -7.10 10.47 -11.14
CA GLY A 288 -7.51 11.77 -10.58
C GLY A 288 -8.17 11.71 -9.21
N VAL A 289 -8.10 10.58 -8.50
CA VAL A 289 -8.73 10.40 -7.18
C VAL A 289 -8.12 11.37 -6.17
N THR A 290 -6.78 11.51 -6.15
CA THR A 290 -6.10 12.45 -5.23
C THR A 290 -6.35 13.92 -5.57
N ARG A 291 -6.79 14.23 -6.79
CA ARG A 291 -7.26 15.56 -7.18
C ARG A 291 -8.67 15.83 -6.66
N ARG A 292 -9.59 14.87 -6.82
CA ARG A 292 -10.99 15.00 -6.41
C ARG A 292 -11.16 14.96 -4.90
N PHE A 293 -10.30 14.20 -4.20
CA PHE A 293 -10.33 14.00 -2.76
C PHE A 293 -8.96 14.29 -2.13
N PRO A 294 -8.52 15.56 -2.10
CA PRO A 294 -7.20 15.94 -1.58
C PRO A 294 -7.06 15.71 -0.06
N GLN A 295 -8.16 15.49 0.66
CA GLN A 295 -8.15 15.12 2.08
C GLN A 295 -7.86 13.63 2.33
N LEU A 296 -7.83 12.78 1.30
CA LEU A 296 -7.49 11.37 1.50
C LEU A 296 -6.06 11.21 2.05
N ARG A 297 -5.93 10.32 3.03
CA ARG A 297 -4.66 9.89 3.60
C ARG A 297 -4.57 8.39 3.40
N ILE A 298 -3.59 7.97 2.61
CA ILE A 298 -3.46 6.60 2.12
C ILE A 298 -2.06 6.08 2.49
N GLY A 299 -2.00 5.10 3.38
CA GLY A 299 -0.80 4.37 3.77
C GLY A 299 -0.67 3.08 3.00
N MET A 300 0.49 2.85 2.38
CA MET A 300 0.82 1.57 1.77
C MET A 300 1.94 0.92 2.56
N LEU A 301 1.66 -0.26 3.13
CA LEU A 301 2.45 -0.86 4.21
C LEU A 301 3.28 -2.06 3.72
N GLU A 302 4.30 -2.45 4.50
CA GLU A 302 5.31 -3.50 4.19
C GLU A 302 6.10 -3.29 2.87
N GLY A 303 6.02 -2.09 2.28
CA GLY A 303 6.57 -1.81 0.94
C GLY A 303 7.91 -1.09 0.92
N GLY A 304 8.36 -0.56 2.05
CA GLY A 304 9.42 0.46 2.10
C GLY A 304 8.95 1.81 1.53
N ALA A 305 9.81 2.82 1.63
CA ALA A 305 9.50 4.19 1.20
C ALA A 305 10.31 4.69 -0.02
N ASP A 306 11.35 3.96 -0.41
CA ASP A 306 12.23 4.30 -1.54
C ASP A 306 11.47 4.37 -2.87
N TRP A 307 10.56 3.42 -3.10
CA TRP A 307 9.76 3.36 -4.32
C TRP A 307 8.82 4.58 -4.44
N GLY A 308 8.37 5.13 -3.30
CA GLY A 308 7.57 6.34 -3.25
C GLY A 308 8.32 7.56 -3.79
N ALA A 309 9.60 7.69 -3.44
CA ALA A 309 10.49 8.72 -3.99
C ALA A 309 10.80 8.47 -5.47
N HIS A 310 11.11 7.23 -5.83
CA HIS A 310 11.38 6.83 -7.21
C HIS A 310 10.21 7.16 -8.14
N VAL A 311 8.97 6.86 -7.75
CA VAL A 311 7.79 7.21 -8.56
C VAL A 311 7.60 8.72 -8.62
N TYR A 312 7.74 9.45 -7.51
CA TYR A 312 7.61 10.90 -7.48
C TYR A 312 8.57 11.60 -8.46
N ILE A 313 9.87 11.28 -8.39
CA ILE A 313 10.90 11.79 -9.30
C ILE A 313 10.48 11.53 -10.75
N HIS A 314 10.01 10.32 -11.02
CA HIS A 314 9.62 9.92 -12.35
C HIS A 314 8.33 10.54 -12.85
N LEU A 315 7.35 10.85 -12.00
CA LEU A 315 6.18 11.62 -12.40
C LEU A 315 6.60 12.99 -12.92
N VAL A 316 7.51 13.68 -12.21
CA VAL A 316 8.07 14.97 -12.62
C VAL A 316 8.85 14.83 -13.94
N ASP A 317 9.74 13.85 -14.04
CA ASP A 317 10.51 13.59 -15.26
C ASP A 317 9.63 13.32 -16.47
N ARG A 318 8.56 12.56 -16.30
CA ARG A 318 7.67 12.20 -17.41
C ARG A 318 6.80 13.38 -17.77
N PHE A 319 6.28 14.14 -16.79
CA PHE A 319 5.51 15.35 -17.07
C PHE A 319 6.32 16.38 -17.86
N SER A 320 7.59 16.62 -17.49
CA SER A 320 8.48 17.56 -18.21
C SER A 320 8.70 17.20 -19.69
N LYS A 321 8.50 15.92 -20.05
CA LYS A 321 8.68 15.41 -21.42
C LYS A 321 7.35 15.19 -22.13
N ARG A 322 6.29 14.85 -21.40
CA ARG A 322 5.04 14.29 -21.94
C ARG A 322 3.80 15.15 -21.65
N ASN A 323 3.96 16.35 -21.10
CA ASN A 323 2.88 17.35 -21.14
C ASN A 323 2.63 17.82 -22.58
N LEU A 324 1.46 18.42 -22.85
CA LEU A 324 1.04 18.81 -24.21
C LEU A 324 2.06 19.66 -24.97
N GLN A 325 2.73 20.58 -24.26
CA GLN A 325 3.74 21.44 -24.86
C GLN A 325 4.99 20.64 -25.22
N ALA A 326 5.51 19.84 -24.28
CA ALA A 326 6.71 19.05 -24.45
C ALA A 326 6.52 17.90 -25.48
N LEU A 327 5.29 17.38 -25.61
CA LEU A 327 4.93 16.39 -26.63
C LEU A 327 5.20 16.87 -28.05
N GLN A 328 5.20 18.19 -28.30
CA GLN A 328 5.53 18.73 -29.62
C GLN A 328 6.96 18.35 -30.06
N ASN A 329 7.89 18.09 -29.12
CA ASN A 329 9.21 17.56 -29.49
C ASN A 329 9.17 16.19 -30.18
N TYR A 330 8.07 15.45 -30.01
CA TYR A 330 7.88 14.11 -30.59
C TYR A 330 6.75 14.08 -31.63
N ASN A 331 6.23 15.24 -32.02
CA ASN A 331 5.17 15.34 -33.02
C ASN A 331 5.78 15.05 -34.42
N PRO A 332 5.40 13.94 -35.09
CA PRO A 332 5.95 13.59 -36.40
C PRO A 332 5.65 14.64 -37.48
N ASP A 333 4.58 15.42 -37.33
CA ASP A 333 4.22 16.46 -38.30
C ASP A 333 5.26 17.58 -38.34
N LEU A 334 5.97 17.80 -37.22
CA LEU A 334 7.01 18.82 -37.11
C LEU A 334 8.37 18.40 -37.68
N ALA A 335 8.55 17.14 -38.07
CA ALA A 335 9.78 16.71 -38.72
C ALA A 335 9.92 17.37 -40.11
N ASN A 336 10.99 18.15 -40.28
CA ASN A 336 11.30 18.89 -41.52
C ASN A 336 11.91 17.97 -42.58
N ALA A 337 11.09 17.56 -43.55
CA ALA A 337 11.52 16.63 -44.59
C ALA A 337 12.56 17.22 -45.56
N ASN A 338 12.63 18.55 -45.72
CA ASN A 338 13.63 19.19 -46.57
C ASN A 338 15.02 19.12 -45.93
N GLU A 339 15.12 19.53 -44.67
CA GLU A 339 16.37 19.50 -43.90
C GLU A 339 16.85 18.06 -43.71
N LEU A 340 15.94 17.11 -43.45
CA LEU A 340 16.28 15.69 -43.38
C LEU A 340 16.90 15.20 -44.68
N PHE A 341 16.31 15.57 -45.83
CA PHE A 341 16.85 15.21 -47.15
C PHE A 341 18.24 15.82 -47.37
N GLU A 342 18.45 17.10 -47.08
CA GLU A 342 19.76 17.76 -47.20
C GLU A 342 20.83 17.11 -46.31
N LEU A 343 20.47 16.71 -45.08
CA LEU A 343 21.37 15.99 -44.17
C LEU A 343 21.74 14.61 -44.71
N PHE A 344 20.79 13.88 -45.29
CA PHE A 344 21.04 12.58 -45.91
C PHE A 344 21.87 12.71 -47.21
N GLU A 345 21.65 13.75 -48.03
CA GLU A 345 22.52 14.00 -49.18
C GLU A 345 23.96 14.32 -48.76
N ARG A 346 24.11 15.11 -47.69
CA ARG A 346 25.44 15.56 -47.23
C ARG A 346 26.21 14.49 -46.46
N PHE A 347 25.52 13.69 -45.65
CA PHE A 347 26.15 12.77 -44.68
C PHE A 347 25.75 11.30 -44.88
N GLY A 348 24.83 10.98 -45.78
CA GLY A 348 24.30 9.63 -45.98
C GLY A 348 25.24 8.67 -46.73
N GLY A 349 26.31 9.16 -47.36
CA GLY A 349 27.42 8.35 -47.90
C GLY A 349 27.05 6.96 -48.41
N GLU A 350 27.69 5.92 -47.85
CA GLU A 350 27.50 4.52 -48.22
C GLU A 350 26.09 3.98 -47.90
N ILE A 351 25.43 4.44 -46.83
CA ILE A 351 24.11 3.94 -46.42
C ILE A 351 23.02 4.30 -47.45
N THR A 352 23.19 5.39 -48.20
CA THR A 352 22.24 5.79 -49.26
C THR A 352 22.65 5.34 -50.66
N GLN A 353 23.79 4.68 -50.81
CA GLN A 353 24.33 4.31 -52.11
C GLN A 353 23.43 3.28 -52.82
N GLY A 354 23.01 3.59 -54.05
CA GLY A 354 22.13 2.72 -54.84
C GLY A 354 20.63 2.88 -54.54
N HIS A 355 20.26 3.80 -53.64
CA HIS A 355 18.88 4.12 -53.32
C HIS A 355 18.50 5.50 -53.85
N SER A 356 17.30 5.64 -54.41
CA SER A 356 16.72 6.94 -54.74
C SER A 356 16.11 7.54 -53.48
N LEU A 357 16.56 8.72 -53.08
CA LEU A 357 16.03 9.40 -51.90
C LEU A 357 14.80 10.23 -52.28
N SER A 358 13.72 10.11 -51.51
CA SER A 358 12.61 11.07 -51.54
C SER A 358 12.33 11.59 -50.13
N LYS A 359 11.85 12.84 -50.03
CA LYS A 359 11.60 13.51 -48.75
C LYS A 359 10.61 12.75 -47.86
N GLU A 360 9.51 12.30 -48.46
CA GLU A 360 8.47 11.54 -47.76
C GLU A 360 8.94 10.14 -47.32
N GLU A 361 9.70 9.46 -48.18
CA GLU A 361 10.26 8.15 -47.87
C GLU A 361 11.32 8.23 -46.76
N LEU A 362 12.18 9.25 -46.78
CA LEU A 362 13.15 9.48 -45.72
C LEU A 362 12.47 9.79 -44.40
N LYS A 363 11.49 10.70 -44.39
CA LYS A 363 10.72 11.01 -43.17
C LYS A 363 10.06 9.77 -42.59
N THR A 364 9.42 8.95 -43.42
CA THR A 364 8.80 7.68 -43.02
C THR A 364 9.81 6.66 -42.50
N THR A 365 10.95 6.52 -43.18
CA THR A 365 11.96 5.51 -42.85
C THR A 365 12.71 5.85 -41.56
N VAL A 366 13.07 7.12 -41.37
CA VAL A 366 13.81 7.59 -40.19
C VAL A 366 12.95 7.53 -38.93
N LEU A 367 11.66 7.88 -39.03
CA LEU A 367 10.73 7.69 -37.93
C LEU A 367 10.40 6.20 -37.69
N GLY A 368 10.54 5.39 -38.73
CA GLY A 368 10.26 3.96 -38.74
C GLY A 368 8.85 3.67 -39.25
N SER A 369 8.70 2.59 -40.04
CA SER A 369 7.43 2.22 -40.67
C SER A 369 6.29 1.92 -39.69
N SER A 370 6.61 1.61 -38.43
CA SER A 370 5.64 1.42 -37.35
C SER A 370 5.15 2.73 -36.72
N PHE A 371 5.87 3.84 -36.91
CA PHE A 371 5.59 5.15 -36.34
C PHE A 371 4.41 5.85 -37.00
N ASN A 372 4.15 5.54 -38.28
CA ASN A 372 3.01 6.07 -39.04
C ASN A 372 1.71 5.25 -38.85
N ARG A 373 1.70 4.26 -37.94
CA ARG A 373 0.46 3.52 -37.63
C ARG A 373 -0.45 4.42 -36.81
N HIS A 374 -1.76 4.31 -37.01
CA HIS A 374 -2.74 5.08 -36.23
C HIS A 374 -2.57 4.89 -34.71
N SER A 375 -2.15 3.71 -34.25
CA SER A 375 -1.83 3.43 -32.84
C SER A 375 -0.63 4.22 -32.27
N ARG A 376 0.03 5.05 -33.09
CA ARG A 376 1.14 5.94 -32.72
C ARG A 376 0.80 7.43 -32.97
N SER A 377 -0.44 7.73 -33.35
CA SER A 377 -0.94 9.09 -33.60
C SER A 377 -2.19 9.37 -32.75
N PRO A 378 -2.09 9.35 -31.41
CA PRO A 378 -3.20 9.74 -30.54
C PRO A 378 -3.66 11.17 -30.83
N VAL A 379 -4.96 11.43 -30.69
CA VAL A 379 -5.57 12.74 -30.99
C VAL A 379 -6.36 13.29 -29.80
N GLY A 380 -6.40 14.62 -29.69
CA GLY A 380 -7.16 15.30 -28.64
C GLY A 380 -6.77 14.82 -27.24
N SER A 381 -7.75 14.36 -26.46
CA SER A 381 -7.54 13.90 -25.08
C SER A 381 -6.69 12.63 -24.96
N GLU A 382 -6.50 11.86 -26.04
CA GLU A 382 -5.64 10.65 -26.03
C GLU A 382 -4.15 10.99 -25.84
N LEU A 383 -3.76 12.25 -26.06
CA LEU A 383 -2.39 12.73 -25.85
C LEU A 383 -2.08 13.00 -24.37
N GLU A 384 -3.10 13.17 -23.53
CA GLU A 384 -2.96 13.75 -22.19
C GLU A 384 -3.02 12.69 -21.08
N ASP A 385 -1.91 11.98 -20.88
CA ASP A 385 -1.79 10.97 -19.82
C ASP A 385 -2.05 11.53 -18.39
N PHE A 386 -1.89 12.85 -18.19
CA PHE A 386 -2.04 13.53 -16.90
C PHE A 386 -3.37 14.29 -16.72
N ALA A 387 -4.27 14.28 -17.70
CA ALA A 387 -5.47 15.13 -17.71
C ALA A 387 -6.38 14.89 -16.50
N ALA A 388 -6.66 13.63 -16.16
CA ALA A 388 -7.53 13.28 -15.03
C ALA A 388 -6.90 13.70 -13.69
N ALA A 389 -5.59 13.57 -13.55
CA ALA A 389 -4.83 14.08 -12.40
C ALA A 389 -4.78 15.62 -12.33
N GLY A 390 -5.08 16.32 -13.43
CA GLY A 390 -5.16 17.78 -13.52
C GLY A 390 -3.80 18.46 -13.28
N ILE A 391 -2.73 17.88 -13.82
CA ILE A 391 -1.37 18.40 -13.63
C ILE A 391 -1.08 19.48 -14.67
N GLU A 392 -0.84 20.71 -14.20
CA GLU A 392 -0.39 21.83 -15.02
C GLU A 392 1.07 22.20 -14.70
N THR A 393 1.50 21.95 -13.46
CA THR A 393 2.81 22.26 -12.92
C THR A 393 3.42 21.07 -12.18
N ILE A 394 4.73 21.10 -11.91
CA ILE A 394 5.39 20.05 -11.11
C ILE A 394 4.98 20.13 -9.64
N GLU A 395 4.53 21.30 -9.17
CA GLU A 395 3.94 21.53 -7.86
C GLU A 395 2.61 20.79 -7.70
N ASP A 396 1.80 20.67 -8.76
CA ASP A 396 0.59 19.84 -8.72
C ASP A 396 0.94 18.37 -8.46
N ILE A 397 2.03 17.86 -9.04
CA ILE A 397 2.49 16.48 -8.79
C ILE A 397 2.87 16.32 -7.32
N ARG A 398 3.63 17.27 -6.77
CA ARG A 398 3.95 17.28 -5.32
C ARG A 398 2.66 17.24 -4.50
N ASP A 399 1.72 18.12 -4.80
CA ASP A 399 0.51 18.27 -3.98
C ASP A 399 -0.45 17.08 -4.11
N ARG A 400 -0.45 16.37 -5.24
CA ARG A 400 -1.24 15.15 -5.45
C ARG A 400 -0.57 13.89 -4.90
N TRP A 401 0.77 13.88 -4.79
CA TRP A 401 1.54 12.73 -4.33
C TRP A 401 1.87 12.82 -2.83
N VAL A 402 2.57 13.89 -2.44
CA VAL A 402 3.12 14.09 -1.09
C VAL A 402 2.04 14.44 -0.06
N ASN A 403 0.89 14.98 -0.46
CA ASN A 403 -0.19 15.24 0.52
C ASN A 403 -1.08 14.02 0.77
N SER A 404 -1.10 13.04 -0.14
CA SER A 404 -2.04 11.92 -0.08
C SER A 404 -1.40 10.60 0.34
N PHE A 405 -0.17 10.34 -0.09
CA PHE A 405 0.47 9.02 0.09
C PHE A 405 1.49 8.99 1.22
N PHE A 406 1.44 7.90 1.98
CA PHE A 406 2.32 7.56 3.08
C PHE A 406 2.84 6.13 2.86
N PHE A 407 4.10 5.90 3.21
CA PHE A 407 4.83 4.70 2.81
C PHE A 407 5.36 4.00 4.05
N GLY A 408 4.76 2.87 4.41
CA GLY A 408 5.16 2.03 5.54
C GLY A 408 6.50 1.38 5.27
N SER A 409 7.44 1.62 6.17
CA SER A 409 8.82 1.14 6.07
C SER A 409 9.16 0.37 7.33
N GLU A 410 9.73 -0.81 7.15
CA GLU A 410 10.19 -1.70 8.22
C GLU A 410 11.41 -1.15 8.96
N SER A 411 11.64 -1.69 10.16
CA SER A 411 12.55 -1.12 11.15
C SER A 411 14.01 -1.03 10.69
N ASP A 412 14.48 -2.00 9.92
CA ASP A 412 15.85 -2.10 9.42
C ASP A 412 15.99 -1.69 7.94
N ASP A 413 14.94 -1.13 7.34
CA ASP A 413 14.93 -0.73 5.93
C ASP A 413 15.81 0.49 5.67
N ARG A 414 17.06 0.22 5.25
CA ARG A 414 18.04 1.23 4.88
C ARG A 414 17.63 2.06 3.65
N THR A 415 16.74 1.55 2.82
CA THR A 415 16.34 2.23 1.58
C THR A 415 15.51 3.49 1.85
N ILE A 416 14.99 3.65 3.08
CA ILE A 416 14.30 4.86 3.56
C ILE A 416 15.12 6.14 3.37
N ALA A 417 16.46 6.05 3.29
CA ALA A 417 17.33 7.18 2.95
C ALA A 417 16.91 7.86 1.63
N ALA A 418 16.44 7.10 0.64
CA ALA A 418 15.96 7.65 -0.62
C ALA A 418 14.68 8.49 -0.44
N ALA A 419 13.79 8.09 0.47
CA ALA A 419 12.57 8.83 0.79
C ALA A 419 12.87 10.21 1.40
N PHE A 420 13.88 10.29 2.27
CA PHE A 420 14.30 11.53 2.93
C PHE A 420 15.34 12.36 2.16
N ASN A 421 15.80 11.90 1.00
CA ASN A 421 16.79 12.62 0.18
C ASN A 421 16.18 13.79 -0.59
N ASP A 422 15.95 14.90 0.12
CA ASP A 422 15.44 16.17 -0.41
C ASP A 422 16.32 16.77 -1.53
N LYS A 423 17.61 16.42 -1.60
CA LYS A 423 18.49 16.85 -2.70
C LYS A 423 18.21 16.13 -4.01
N ALA A 424 17.79 14.86 -3.93
CA ALA A 424 17.45 14.06 -5.11
C ALA A 424 16.01 14.29 -5.57
N ASN A 425 15.09 14.52 -4.62
CA ASN A 425 13.68 14.71 -4.92
C ASN A 425 13.42 16.14 -5.47
N PRO A 426 12.74 16.27 -6.63
CA PRO A 426 12.32 17.56 -7.16
C PRO A 426 11.59 18.41 -6.11
N LEU A 427 11.75 19.74 -6.20
CA LEU A 427 11.18 20.71 -5.26
C LEU A 427 11.67 20.57 -3.80
N GLY A 428 12.73 19.80 -3.54
CA GLY A 428 13.34 19.73 -2.20
C GLY A 428 12.49 18.98 -1.18
N VAL A 429 11.66 18.03 -1.62
CA VAL A 429 10.68 17.37 -0.76
C VAL A 429 11.21 16.09 -0.13
N LYS A 430 10.74 15.80 1.08
CA LYS A 430 10.90 14.50 1.73
C LYS A 430 9.58 13.73 1.59
N ILE A 431 9.66 12.46 1.21
CA ILE A 431 8.50 11.58 1.07
C ILE A 431 8.03 11.12 2.46
N ASN A 432 6.72 10.99 2.66
CA ASN A 432 6.15 10.61 3.96
C ASN A 432 6.38 9.12 4.28
N ALA A 433 7.61 8.75 4.64
CA ALA A 433 7.87 7.44 5.24
C ALA A 433 7.24 7.40 6.65
N ILE A 434 6.55 6.31 6.98
CA ILE A 434 5.93 6.07 8.28
C ILE A 434 6.47 4.78 8.90
N TYR A 435 6.73 4.82 10.21
CA TYR A 435 7.26 3.68 10.95
C TYR A 435 6.25 2.54 11.04
N SER A 436 6.67 1.39 10.54
CA SER A 436 5.91 0.14 10.50
C SER A 436 6.83 -0.92 11.10
N SER A 437 6.63 -1.30 12.36
CA SER A 437 7.59 -2.22 13.00
C SER A 437 7.58 -3.61 12.39
N ASP A 438 6.44 -4.01 11.80
CA ASP A 438 6.13 -5.35 11.27
C ASP A 438 6.29 -6.48 12.30
N VAL A 439 6.23 -6.14 13.59
CA VAL A 439 6.23 -7.12 14.67
C VAL A 439 5.05 -8.09 14.51
N GLY A 440 5.35 -9.39 14.67
CA GLY A 440 4.39 -10.47 14.44
C GLY A 440 4.59 -11.22 13.12
N HIS A 441 5.48 -10.74 12.28
CA HIS A 441 5.95 -11.40 11.06
C HIS A 441 7.33 -12.09 11.25
N TRP A 442 7.89 -12.70 10.19
CA TRP A 442 9.05 -13.62 10.31
C TRP A 442 10.42 -12.94 10.24
N ASP A 443 10.47 -11.78 9.61
CA ASP A 443 11.56 -10.82 9.46
C ASP A 443 11.86 -10.05 10.76
N VAL A 444 10.93 -10.01 11.72
CA VAL A 444 11.12 -9.36 13.03
C VAL A 444 11.18 -10.39 14.17
N PRO A 445 12.37 -10.97 14.46
CA PRO A 445 12.50 -12.13 15.36
C PRO A 445 12.40 -11.82 16.87
N ASP A 446 12.50 -10.55 17.27
CA ASP A 446 12.49 -10.12 18.67
C ASP A 446 11.63 -8.87 18.84
N LEU A 447 10.57 -8.95 19.66
CA LEU A 447 9.69 -7.82 19.98
C LEU A 447 10.47 -6.59 20.50
N THR A 448 11.65 -6.80 21.09
CA THR A 448 12.40 -5.74 21.79
C THR A 448 13.34 -4.94 20.90
N ALA A 449 13.53 -5.33 19.64
CA ALA A 449 14.52 -4.77 18.72
C ALA A 449 14.05 -3.62 17.78
N PRO A 450 12.79 -3.56 17.29
CA PRO A 450 12.38 -2.70 16.17
C PRO A 450 12.83 -1.24 16.23
N LEU A 451 12.48 -0.51 17.30
CA LEU A 451 12.82 0.91 17.39
C LEU A 451 14.34 1.12 17.50
N ALA A 452 15.05 0.18 18.13
CA ALA A 452 16.50 0.24 18.22
C ALA A 452 17.16 0.03 16.85
N GLU A 453 16.69 -0.93 16.06
CA GLU A 453 17.16 -1.17 14.68
C GLU A 453 16.93 0.08 13.81
N SER A 454 15.78 0.75 13.93
CA SER A 454 15.56 2.02 13.24
C SER A 454 16.49 3.14 13.71
N TRP A 455 16.88 3.15 14.98
CA TRP A 455 17.82 4.14 15.51
C TRP A 455 19.27 3.87 15.05
N GLU A 456 19.64 2.63 14.77
CA GLU A 456 20.96 2.31 14.19
C GLU A 456 21.17 3.03 12.85
N LEU A 457 20.11 3.26 12.07
CA LEU A 457 20.18 4.06 10.84
C LEU A 457 20.63 5.52 11.09
N VAL A 458 20.30 6.08 12.26
CA VAL A 458 20.78 7.40 12.69
C VAL A 458 22.25 7.32 13.10
N GLU A 459 22.61 6.32 13.90
CA GLU A 459 23.98 6.13 14.39
C GLU A 459 24.98 5.90 13.24
N GLU A 460 24.54 5.22 12.19
CA GLU A 460 25.31 4.97 10.97
C GLU A 460 25.27 6.13 9.95
N GLY A 461 24.46 7.16 10.20
CA GLY A 461 24.34 8.33 9.32
C GLY A 461 23.57 8.07 8.02
N VAL A 462 22.74 7.03 7.98
CA VAL A 462 21.82 6.73 6.86
C VAL A 462 20.70 7.77 6.78
N ILE A 463 20.16 8.15 7.94
CA ILE A 463 19.19 9.23 8.11
C ILE A 463 19.61 10.15 9.26
N SER A 464 19.09 11.38 9.29
CA SER A 464 19.33 12.28 10.43
C SER A 464 18.38 12.00 11.59
N GLU A 465 18.68 12.51 12.79
CA GLU A 465 17.73 12.49 13.92
C GLU A 465 16.40 13.17 13.58
N ALA A 466 16.42 14.22 12.75
CA ALA A 466 15.21 14.91 12.30
C ALA A 466 14.37 14.02 11.38
N ASP A 467 15.02 13.26 10.48
CA ASP A 467 14.34 12.28 9.62
C ASP A 467 13.76 11.13 10.45
N PHE A 468 14.49 10.66 11.46
CA PHE A 468 14.00 9.65 12.39
C PHE A 468 12.76 10.14 13.15
N LYS A 469 12.76 11.38 13.65
CA LYS A 469 11.56 11.99 14.26
C LYS A 469 10.39 12.06 13.27
N ALA A 470 10.65 12.43 12.02
CA ALA A 470 9.62 12.46 11.00
C ALA A 470 9.04 11.06 10.73
N TYR A 471 9.90 10.05 10.68
CA TYR A 471 9.57 8.66 10.42
C TYR A 471 8.72 8.01 11.53
N VAL A 472 9.13 8.14 12.80
CA VAL A 472 8.48 7.44 13.93
C VAL A 472 7.36 8.24 14.60
N PHE A 473 7.24 9.53 14.31
CA PHE A 473 6.27 10.42 14.95
C PHE A 473 5.57 11.37 13.97
N GLU A 474 6.27 12.30 13.32
CA GLU A 474 5.58 13.43 12.65
C GLU A 474 4.75 12.97 11.43
N ASN A 475 5.27 12.06 10.60
CA ASN A 475 4.54 11.51 9.46
C ASN A 475 3.40 10.58 9.90
N PRO A 476 3.59 9.64 10.86
CA PRO A 476 2.47 8.91 11.45
C PRO A 476 1.40 9.82 12.05
N TYR A 477 1.79 10.81 12.84
CA TYR A 477 0.87 11.77 13.45
C TYR A 477 0.09 12.53 12.38
N LYS A 478 0.78 13.04 11.36
CA LYS A 478 0.19 13.70 10.19
C LYS A 478 -0.81 12.78 9.48
N PHE A 479 -0.43 11.53 9.21
CA PHE A 479 -1.27 10.54 8.51
C PHE A 479 -2.64 10.35 9.20
N TYR A 480 -2.63 10.16 10.52
CA TYR A 480 -3.85 9.95 11.28
C TYR A 480 -4.64 11.25 11.54
N THR A 481 -3.96 12.34 11.91
CA THR A 481 -4.63 13.58 12.34
C THR A 481 -5.10 14.48 11.21
N GLU A 482 -4.48 14.42 10.03
CA GLU A 482 -5.01 15.11 8.85
C GLU A 482 -6.27 14.42 8.29
N ALA A 483 -6.46 13.12 8.57
CA ALA A 483 -7.72 12.42 8.29
C ALA A 483 -8.78 12.73 9.37
N ASN A 484 -8.39 12.66 10.65
CA ASN A 484 -9.25 12.99 11.79
C ASN A 484 -8.47 13.68 12.91
N PRO A 485 -8.69 14.99 13.16
CA PRO A 485 -8.01 15.74 14.21
C PRO A 485 -8.16 15.14 15.62
N ASP A 486 -9.23 14.38 15.87
CA ASP A 486 -9.53 13.76 17.16
C ASP A 486 -9.01 12.31 17.27
N PHE A 487 -8.20 11.83 16.32
CA PHE A 487 -7.76 10.42 16.26
C PHE A 487 -7.16 9.91 17.58
N PHE A 488 -6.39 10.75 18.27
CA PHE A 488 -5.72 10.41 19.54
C PHE A 488 -6.48 10.86 20.80
N THR A 489 -7.68 11.40 20.67
CA THR A 489 -8.52 11.75 21.84
C THR A 489 -8.86 10.49 22.64
N GLY A 490 -8.68 10.54 23.97
CA GLY A 490 -8.89 9.41 24.88
C GLY A 490 -7.76 8.36 24.87
N THR A 491 -6.66 8.60 24.16
CA THR A 491 -5.52 7.67 24.10
C THR A 491 -4.43 8.02 25.12
N ALA A 492 -3.53 7.08 25.39
CA ALA A 492 -2.41 7.28 26.31
C ALA A 492 -1.42 8.37 25.84
N ILE A 493 -1.44 8.74 24.56
CA ILE A 493 -0.57 9.78 24.00
C ILE A 493 -1.27 11.12 23.80
N GLU A 494 -2.56 11.25 24.13
CA GLU A 494 -3.36 12.46 23.89
C GLU A 494 -2.67 13.74 24.41
N SER A 495 -2.16 13.69 25.63
CA SER A 495 -1.50 14.84 26.28
C SER A 495 -0.14 15.18 25.67
N GLN A 496 0.52 14.23 25.00
CA GLN A 496 1.80 14.41 24.33
C GLN A 496 1.64 14.97 22.92
N VAL A 497 0.47 14.77 22.29
CA VAL A 497 0.22 15.14 20.89
C VAL A 497 -0.77 16.30 20.72
N LYS A 498 -1.49 16.70 21.77
CA LYS A 498 -2.23 17.96 21.74
C LYS A 498 -1.24 19.12 21.80
N PRO A 499 -1.40 20.16 20.95
CA PRO A 499 -0.76 21.43 21.21
C PRO A 499 -1.17 21.87 22.60
N VAL A 500 -0.21 22.16 23.48
CA VAL A 500 -0.50 22.89 24.73
C VAL A 500 -1.18 24.17 24.28
N ALA A 501 -2.52 24.24 24.44
CA ALA A 501 -3.26 25.45 24.22
C ALA A 501 -2.56 26.55 25.01
N SER A 502 -2.10 27.57 24.30
CA SER A 502 -1.46 28.79 24.77
C SER A 502 -1.54 28.99 26.29
N GLN A 503 -0.40 28.84 26.98
CA GLN A 503 -0.24 29.51 28.26
C GLN A 503 -0.31 31.02 28.00
N ALA A 504 -1.45 31.60 28.38
CA ALA A 504 -1.77 33.00 28.66
C ALA A 504 -0.71 34.08 28.31
N GLU A 505 -1.08 35.00 27.42
CA GLU A 505 -0.96 36.42 27.78
C GLU A 505 -2.34 36.89 28.23
N ASP A 506 -2.56 36.81 29.54
CA ASP A 506 -3.61 37.59 30.21
C ASP A 506 -3.24 39.07 30.07
N LYS A 507 -3.81 39.74 29.07
CA LYS A 507 -3.71 41.20 28.89
C LYS A 507 -4.71 41.96 29.78
N SER A 508 -5.00 41.47 30.98
CA SER A 508 -5.58 42.28 32.03
C SER A 508 -4.50 42.59 33.07
N LEU A 509 -3.79 43.70 32.88
CA LEU A 509 -3.16 44.57 33.90
C LEU A 509 -2.17 45.54 33.22
N VAL A 510 -2.69 46.62 32.63
CA VAL A 510 -2.06 47.94 32.78
C VAL A 510 -3.18 48.95 32.95
N THR A 511 -3.43 49.28 34.20
CA THR A 511 -4.02 50.54 34.63
C THR A 511 -3.02 51.67 34.38
N ALA A 512 -3.45 52.70 33.66
CA ALA A 512 -3.03 54.08 33.82
C ALA A 512 -4.21 54.99 33.45
#